data_AF-A0A9D4KVY9-F1
#
_entry.id   AF-A0A9D4KVY9-F1
#
_cell.length_a   1.000
_cell.length_b   1.000
_cell.length_c   1.000
_cell.angle_alpha   90.00
_cell.angle_beta   90.00
_cell.angle_gamma   90.00
#
_symmetry.space_group_name_H-M   'P 1'
#
loop_
_entity.id
_entity.type
_entity.pdbx_description
1 polymer ?
#
loop_
_entity_poly.entity_id
_entity_poly.type
_entity_poly.pdbx_seq_one_letter_code
_entity_poly.pdbx_strand_id
1 'polypeptide(L)' 'MHDKVLSFLPSPAKAFQTSLHEGTGPIFIDNMVCGVNNSNINECHYDTFDNCNHSKDMAVTCTGPLDIMY' A
#
# COMPACT_ATOMS: atom_id res chain seq x y z
N MET A 1 -12.77 -10.30 -13.22
CA MET A 1 -11.52 -9.76 -12.68
C MET A 1 -11.53 -8.25 -12.91
N HIS A 2 -12.32 -7.54 -12.11
CA HIS A 2 -12.40 -6.07 -12.11
C HIS A 2 -11.72 -5.61 -10.81
N ASP A 3 -10.47 -6.03 -10.63
CA ASP A 3 -9.84 -6.04 -9.31
C ASP A 3 -9.02 -4.75 -9.17
N LYS A 4 -9.66 -3.72 -8.60
CA LYS A 4 -9.07 -2.42 -8.29
C LYS A 4 -8.32 -2.53 -6.96
N VAL A 5 -7.14 -3.14 -6.96
CA VAL A 5 -6.51 -3.62 -5.70
C VAL A 5 -5.84 -2.51 -4.89
N LEU A 6 -5.47 -1.36 -5.48
CA LEU A 6 -5.24 -0.07 -4.80
C LEU A 6 -4.84 0.97 -5.85
N SER A 7 -5.84 1.60 -6.48
CA SER A 7 -5.64 2.66 -7.48
C SER A 7 -5.37 4.01 -6.79
N PHE A 8 -4.12 4.47 -6.74
CA PHE A 8 -3.72 5.70 -6.02
C PHE A 8 -3.72 6.99 -6.86
N LEU A 9 -4.67 7.11 -7.79
CA LEU A 9 -4.99 8.39 -8.41
C LEU A 9 -6.51 8.63 -8.40
N PRO A 10 -6.96 9.87 -8.09
CA PRO A 10 -6.20 11.08 -7.76
C PRO A 10 -6.01 11.32 -6.24
N SER A 11 -6.34 10.35 -5.39
CA SER A 11 -6.38 10.55 -3.94
C SER A 11 -5.01 10.36 -3.28
N PRO A 12 -4.51 11.34 -2.49
CA PRO A 12 -3.34 11.10 -1.66
C PRO A 12 -3.66 9.97 -0.66
N ALA A 13 -2.71 9.08 -0.48
CA ALA A 13 -2.76 8.07 0.57
C ALA A 13 -1.50 8.17 1.41
N LYS A 14 -1.67 7.91 2.70
CA LYS A 14 -0.58 7.91 3.67
C LYS A 14 -0.44 6.50 4.22
N ALA A 15 0.72 5.88 3.97
CA ALA A 15 1.07 4.60 4.55
C ALA A 15 1.59 4.81 5.99
N PHE A 16 1.26 3.88 6.88
CA PHE A 16 1.74 3.86 8.25
C PHE A 16 1.77 2.42 8.77
N GLN A 17 2.78 2.11 9.59
CA GLN A 17 2.84 0.85 10.33
C GLN A 17 1.92 0.95 11.55
N THR A 18 1.19 -0.13 11.86
CA THR A 18 0.34 -0.19 13.04
C THR A 18 0.21 -1.61 13.57
N SER A 19 0.30 -1.78 14.88
CA SER A 19 0.06 -3.06 15.56
C SER A 19 -1.42 -3.29 15.89
N LEU A 20 -2.31 -2.35 15.52
CA LEU A 20 -3.75 -2.47 15.78
C LEU A 20 -4.46 -3.40 14.78
N HIS A 21 -3.86 -3.61 13.61
CA HIS A 21 -4.48 -4.33 12.49
C HIS A 21 -3.49 -5.32 11.85
N GLU A 22 -2.81 -6.10 12.68
CA GLU A 22 -1.90 -7.15 12.22
C GLU A 22 -2.70 -8.25 11.49
N GLY A 23 -2.22 -8.65 10.32
CA GLY A 23 -2.75 -9.75 9.56
C GLY A 23 -2.40 -11.11 10.17
N THR A 24 -2.85 -12.17 9.51
CA THR A 24 -2.46 -13.56 9.83
C THR A 24 -2.28 -14.34 8.53
N GLY A 25 -1.28 -15.22 8.49
CA GLY A 25 -1.04 -16.12 7.36
C GLY A 25 0.24 -15.78 6.60
N PRO A 26 0.36 -16.16 5.32
CA PRO A 26 1.53 -15.84 4.52
C PRO A 26 1.64 -14.33 4.26
N ILE A 27 2.86 -13.81 4.36
CA ILE A 27 3.22 -12.46 3.93
C ILE A 27 3.68 -12.56 2.47
N PHE A 28 3.12 -11.70 1.62
CA PHE A 28 3.31 -11.78 0.17
C PHE A 28 4.26 -10.71 -0.38
N ILE A 29 4.49 -9.62 0.36
CA ILE A 29 5.22 -8.43 -0.11
C ILE A 29 6.12 -7.95 1.02
N ASP A 30 7.42 -7.77 0.74
CA ASP A 30 8.39 -7.11 1.62
C ASP A 30 9.04 -5.91 0.92
N ASN A 31 9.49 -4.91 1.69
CA ASN A 31 10.23 -3.71 1.24
C ASN A 31 9.66 -3.04 -0.03
N MET A 32 8.35 -2.82 -0.09
CA MET A 32 7.71 -2.26 -1.27
C MET A 32 8.08 -0.78 -1.51
N VAL A 33 8.46 -0.45 -2.73
CA VAL A 33 8.75 0.91 -3.20
C VAL A 33 7.95 1.21 -4.48
N CYS A 34 7.08 2.21 -4.41
CA CYS A 34 6.26 2.67 -5.54
C CYS A 34 6.77 4.02 -6.06
N GLY A 35 6.86 4.17 -7.39
CA GLY A 35 7.11 5.45 -8.03
C GLY A 35 5.84 6.28 -8.18
N VAL A 36 6.01 7.56 -8.53
CA VAL A 36 4.92 8.55 -8.66
C VAL A 36 3.89 8.21 -9.74
N ASN A 37 4.24 7.36 -10.69
CA ASN A 37 3.39 6.97 -11.82
C ASN A 37 2.77 5.57 -11.65
N ASN A 38 3.14 4.83 -10.60
CA ASN A 38 2.59 3.51 -10.34
C ASN A 38 1.17 3.66 -9.83
N SER A 39 0.21 3.19 -10.62
CA SER A 39 -1.20 3.30 -10.27
C SER A 39 -1.69 2.09 -9.50
N ASN A 40 -0.97 0.97 -9.53
CA ASN A 40 -1.32 -0.27 -8.85
C ASN A 40 -0.15 -0.82 -8.04
N ILE A 41 -0.46 -1.49 -6.92
CA ILE A 41 0.53 -2.10 -6.02
C ILE A 41 1.43 -3.13 -6.73
N ASN A 42 0.90 -3.84 -7.72
CA ASN A 42 1.62 -4.85 -8.49
C ASN A 42 2.66 -4.25 -9.46
N GLU A 43 2.61 -2.94 -9.71
CA GLU A 43 3.58 -2.24 -10.55
C GLU A 43 4.77 -1.73 -9.73
N CYS A 44 4.67 -1.77 -8.40
CA CYS A 44 5.73 -1.35 -7.50
C CYS A 44 6.84 -2.40 -7.43
N HIS A 45 8.04 -1.95 -7.08
CA HIS A 45 9.12 -2.86 -6.74
C HIS A 45 8.89 -3.42 -5.34
N TYR A 46 9.11 -4.72 -5.15
CA TYR A 46 9.03 -5.38 -3.86
C TYR A 46 9.99 -6.58 -3.81
N ASP A 47 10.39 -6.94 -2.60
CA ASP A 47 11.16 -8.12 -2.33
C ASP A 47 10.24 -9.34 -2.19
N THR A 48 10.72 -10.50 -2.64
CA THR A 48 10.02 -11.80 -2.55
C THR A 48 10.63 -12.72 -1.50
N PHE A 49 11.75 -12.32 -0.91
CA PHE A 49 12.41 -13.02 0.18
C PHE A 49 12.08 -12.31 1.49
N ASP A 50 11.41 -13.01 2.38
CA ASP A 50 10.72 -12.40 3.52
C ASP A 50 11.43 -12.67 4.85
N ASN A 51 11.65 -11.60 5.63
CA ASN A 51 11.99 -11.67 7.06
C ASN A 51 11.02 -10.83 7.91
N CYS A 52 9.91 -10.40 7.32
CA CYS A 52 8.85 -9.68 7.99
C CYS A 52 7.97 -10.65 8.79
N ASN A 53 7.24 -10.04 9.71
CA ASN A 53 6.18 -10.69 10.46
C ASN A 53 5.04 -9.67 10.56
N HIS A 54 3.86 -10.10 11.02
CA HIS A 54 2.68 -9.23 11.01
C HIS A 54 2.79 -7.97 11.87
N SER A 55 3.76 -7.88 12.80
CA SER A 55 4.02 -6.62 13.52
C SER A 55 4.58 -5.50 12.63
N LYS A 56 5.00 -5.84 11.41
CA LYS A 56 5.49 -4.91 10.38
C LYS A 56 4.46 -4.64 9.28
N ASP A 57 3.22 -5.13 9.42
CA ASP A 57 2.17 -4.85 8.45
C ASP A 57 1.92 -3.34 8.33
N MET A 58 1.71 -2.90 7.08
CA MET A 58 1.45 -1.49 6.75
C MET A 58 -0.01 -1.29 6.39
N ALA A 59 -0.61 -0.25 6.96
CA ALA A 59 -1.93 0.22 6.63
C ALA A 59 -1.85 1.51 5.81
N VAL A 60 -2.88 1.80 5.02
CA VAL A 60 -3.01 3.05 4.26
C VAL A 60 -4.27 3.78 4.67
N THR A 61 -4.16 5.09 4.88
CA THR A 61 -5.31 5.98 4.98
C THR A 61 -5.44 6.73 3.66
N CYS A 62 -6.56 6.55 2.98
CA CYS A 62 -6.93 7.39 1.85
C CYS A 62 -7.41 8.74 2.39
N THR A 63 -6.70 9.81 2.04
CA THR A 63 -7.27 11.15 2.13
C THR A 63 -8.10 11.37 0.86
N GLY A 64 -9.28 12.00 0.99
CA GLY A 64 -10.15 12.27 -0.17
C GLY A 64 -9.43 13.01 -1.30
N PRO A 65 -10.05 13.18 -2.48
CA PRO A 65 -9.46 13.98 -3.55
C PRO A 65 -8.91 15.29 -2.96
N LEU A 66 -7.68 15.67 -3.32
CA LEU A 66 -7.17 17.00 -3.00
C LEU A 66 -8.23 17.96 -3.50
N ASP A 67 -8.82 18.73 -2.59
CA ASP A 67 -9.77 19.77 -2.94
C ASP A 67 -8.93 20.89 -3.58
N ILE A 68 -8.55 20.67 -4.84
CA ILE A 68 -7.95 21.68 -5.69
C ILE A 68 -9.08 22.64 -6.06
N MET A 69 -9.40 23.52 -5.11
CA MET A 69 -10.11 24.75 -5.39
C MET A 69 -9.30 25.50 -6.46
N TYR A 70 -9.83 25.55 -7.67
CA TYR A 70 -9.29 26.32 -8.78
C TYR A 70 -9.46 27.82 -8.53
#